data_AF-A0A538FQW7-F1
#
_entry.id   AF-A0A538FQW7-F1
#
_cell.length_a   1.000
_cell.length_b   1.000
_cell.length_c   1.000
_cell.angle_alpha   90.00
_cell.angle_beta   90.00
_cell.angle_gamma   90.00
#
_symmetry.space_group_name_H-M   'P 1'
#
loop_
_entity.id
_entity.type
_entity.pdbx_description
1 polymer ?
#
loop_
_entity_poly.entity_id
_entity_poly.type
_entity_poly.pdbx_seq_one_letter_code
_entity_poly.pdbx_strand_id
1 'polypeptide(L)'
;MAGMPGMAAMGSGTMPSAVTSGPAARAAPAAAAGVRVGIVNFAFSPATVTVNAGQTVAWTNRDAITHTVTFSGGTIDSGAMAQGSLFSHTFTTPGTYP
;
A
#
# COMPACT_ATOMS: atom_id res chain seq x y z
N MET A 1 24.64 19.35 -68.07
CA MET A 1 25.96 18.70 -68.18
C MET A 1 26.45 18.48 -66.76
N ALA A 2 26.68 17.22 -66.39
CA ALA A 2 27.42 16.65 -65.25
C ALA A 2 27.53 17.42 -63.91
N GLY A 3 27.20 16.71 -62.80
CA GLY A 3 27.57 17.15 -61.45
C GLY A 3 27.13 16.25 -60.29
N MET A 4 27.46 14.96 -60.29
CA MET A 4 27.66 14.13 -59.09
C MET A 4 28.90 13.26 -59.37
N PRO A 5 29.66 12.71 -58.39
CA PRO A 5 29.63 12.77 -56.90
C PRO A 5 31.02 13.21 -56.35
N GLY A 6 31.41 13.28 -55.07
CA GLY A 6 30.92 12.90 -53.74
C GLY A 6 32.16 12.64 -52.85
N MET A 7 32.08 12.88 -51.54
CA MET A 7 32.70 12.04 -50.50
C MET A 7 32.41 12.54 -49.07
N ALA A 8 31.77 11.64 -48.31
CA ALA A 8 31.83 11.37 -46.87
C ALA A 8 32.40 12.42 -45.89
N ALA A 9 31.70 12.67 -44.78
CA ALA A 9 31.76 11.82 -43.58
C ALA A 9 30.96 12.46 -42.42
N MET A 10 30.40 11.59 -41.59
CA MET A 10 29.51 11.91 -40.47
C MET A 10 30.30 12.45 -39.28
N GLY A 11 29.84 13.56 -38.70
CA GLY A 11 30.30 14.07 -37.40
C GLY A 11 29.10 14.48 -36.56
N SER A 12 28.61 13.57 -35.72
CA SER A 12 27.51 13.84 -34.80
C SER A 12 27.94 14.80 -33.70
N GLY A 13 27.40 16.02 -33.77
CA GLY A 13 27.56 17.08 -32.78
C GLY A 13 26.63 16.90 -31.58
N THR A 14 27.23 17.11 -30.41
CA THR A 14 26.74 17.17 -29.03
C THR A 14 25.43 17.93 -28.84
N MET A 15 24.50 17.39 -28.01
CA MET A 15 23.97 18.03 -26.79
C MET A 15 23.33 16.96 -25.87
N PRO A 16 23.55 17.00 -24.55
CA PRO A 16 22.91 16.09 -23.60
C PRO A 16 21.45 16.50 -23.39
N SER A 17 20.51 15.68 -23.85
CA SER A 17 19.10 15.86 -23.50
C SER A 17 18.91 15.58 -22.01
N ALA A 18 18.34 16.59 -21.36
CA ALA A 18 17.87 16.65 -19.99
C ALA A 18 17.39 15.32 -19.41
N VAL A 19 17.76 15.12 -18.16
CA VAL A 19 17.09 14.25 -17.20
C VAL A 19 15.58 14.41 -17.32
N THR A 20 14.90 13.38 -17.82
CA THR A 20 13.57 13.06 -17.34
C THR A 20 13.77 11.90 -16.38
N SER A 21 13.96 12.26 -15.11
CA SER A 21 13.56 11.40 -14.02
C SER A 21 12.07 11.14 -14.26
N GLY A 22 11.75 10.09 -15.00
CA GLY A 22 10.39 9.58 -15.07
C GLY A 22 9.90 9.44 -13.63
N PRO A 23 8.62 9.72 -13.33
CA PRO A 23 8.14 9.60 -11.98
C PRO A 23 8.53 8.20 -11.54
N ALA A 24 9.48 8.12 -10.59
CA ALA A 24 9.68 6.92 -9.83
C ALA A 24 8.26 6.63 -9.36
N ALA A 25 7.64 5.60 -9.96
CA ALA A 25 6.42 5.07 -9.44
C ALA A 25 6.79 4.84 -7.99
N ARG A 26 6.31 5.73 -7.12
CA ARG A 26 6.54 5.64 -5.70
C ARG A 26 5.98 4.28 -5.43
N ALA A 27 6.88 3.31 -5.24
CA ALA A 27 6.50 1.95 -4.98
C ALA A 27 5.53 2.12 -3.83
N ALA A 28 4.24 1.88 -4.11
CA ALA A 28 3.24 1.88 -3.05
C ALA A 28 3.88 1.01 -1.99
N PRO A 29 4.05 1.51 -0.74
CA PRO A 29 4.81 0.81 0.27
C PRO A 29 4.31 -0.62 0.23
N ALA A 30 5.18 -1.54 -0.19
CA ALA A 30 4.82 -2.92 -0.48
C ALA A 30 4.03 -3.38 0.72
N ALA A 31 2.71 -3.56 0.56
CA ALA A 31 1.74 -3.55 1.66
C ALA A 31 2.33 -4.33 2.81
N ALA A 32 2.87 -3.60 3.80
CA ALA A 32 3.81 -4.17 4.77
C ALA A 32 3.13 -5.40 5.32
N ALA A 33 3.71 -6.59 5.09
CA ALA A 33 3.05 -7.90 5.18
C ALA A 33 2.04 -7.92 6.35
N GLY A 34 0.81 -7.52 6.03
CA GLY A 34 -0.09 -7.03 7.05
C GLY A 34 -0.78 -8.22 7.67
N VAL A 35 -0.81 -8.29 9.00
CA VAL A 35 -1.61 -9.32 9.65
C VAL A 35 -3.08 -9.07 9.33
N ARG A 36 -3.78 -10.09 8.87
CA ARG A 36 -5.19 -9.99 8.47
C ARG A 36 -6.09 -10.67 9.49
N VAL A 37 -7.16 -9.98 9.85
CA VAL A 37 -8.23 -10.46 10.73
C VAL A 37 -9.54 -10.40 9.97
N GLY A 38 -10.25 -11.52 9.88
CA GLY A 38 -11.62 -11.56 9.36
C GLY A 38 -12.61 -11.37 10.48
N ILE A 39 -13.72 -10.68 10.22
CA ILE A 39 -14.92 -10.75 11.05
C ILE A 39 -15.86 -11.74 10.36
N VAL A 40 -16.05 -12.90 10.97
CA VAL A 40 -16.83 -14.01 10.42
C VAL A 40 -17.54 -14.75 11.56
N ASN A 41 -18.80 -15.13 11.33
CA ASN A 41 -19.64 -15.79 12.35
C ASN A 41 -19.69 -14.97 13.67
N PHE A 42 -19.81 -13.65 13.57
CA PHE A 42 -19.83 -12.74 14.73
C PHE A 42 -18.56 -12.77 15.59
N ALA A 43 -17.43 -13.22 15.03
CA ALA A 43 -16.17 -13.32 15.74
C ALA A 43 -14.99 -12.79 14.90
N PHE A 44 -13.97 -12.28 15.60
CA PHE A 44 -12.66 -11.99 15.00
C PHE A 44 -11.88 -13.29 14.79
N SER A 45 -11.33 -13.48 13.59
CA SER A 45 -10.54 -14.66 13.22
C SER A 45 -9.25 -14.23 12.50
N PRO A 46 -8.06 -14.43 13.10
CA PRO A 46 -7.85 -14.98 14.44
C PRO A 46 -8.35 -14.02 15.54
N ALA A 47 -8.69 -14.57 16.70
CA ALA A 47 -9.18 -13.79 17.86
C ALA A 47 -8.08 -12.95 18.53
N THR A 48 -6.82 -13.35 18.35
CA THR A 48 -5.65 -12.63 18.87
C THR A 48 -4.56 -12.62 17.83
N VAL A 49 -3.89 -11.48 17.69
CA VAL A 49 -2.74 -11.29 16.81
C VAL A 49 -1.61 -10.65 17.59
N THR A 50 -0.38 -11.07 17.30
CA THR A 50 0.83 -10.43 17.82
C THR A 50 1.60 -9.87 16.63
N VAL A 51 1.94 -8.59 16.69
CA VAL A 51 2.68 -7.88 15.65
C VAL A 51 3.82 -7.10 16.27
N ASN A 52 4.87 -6.85 15.49
CA ASN A 52 5.93 -5.94 15.93
C ASN A 52 5.45 -4.50 15.81
N ALA A 53 5.98 -3.62 16.67
CA ALA A 53 5.75 -2.18 16.52
C ALA A 53 6.16 -1.71 15.11
N GLY A 54 5.33 -0.86 14.51
CA GLY A 54 5.44 -0.40 13.13
C GLY A 54 4.70 -1.26 12.10
N GLN A 55 4.11 -2.40 12.49
CA GLN A 55 3.31 -3.23 11.59
C GLN A 55 1.85 -2.79 11.52
N THR A 56 1.23 -3.09 10.37
CA THR A 56 -0.19 -2.84 10.11
C THR A 56 -1.00 -4.11 10.27
N VAL A 57 -2.12 -4.02 10.99
CA VAL A 57 -3.17 -5.04 11.01
C VAL A 57 -4.33 -4.56 10.16
N ALA A 58 -4.90 -5.45 9.35
CA ALA A 58 -6.05 -5.18 8.50
C ALA A 58 -7.22 -6.10 8.88
N TRP A 59 -8.37 -5.50 9.14
CA TRP A 59 -9.62 -6.19 9.38
C TRP A 59 -10.49 -6.17 8.14
N THR A 60 -11.21 -7.26 7.90
CA THR A 60 -12.21 -7.33 6.83
C THR A 60 -13.50 -7.88 7.40
N ASN A 61 -14.60 -7.15 7.24
CA ASN A 61 -15.91 -7.71 7.55
C ASN A 61 -16.30 -8.72 6.46
N ARG A 62 -16.41 -10.00 6.83
CA ARG A 62 -16.83 -11.08 5.92
C ARG A 62 -18.25 -11.58 6.22
N ASP A 63 -18.88 -11.05 7.27
CA ASP A 63 -20.27 -11.30 7.58
C ASP A 63 -21.19 -10.37 6.77
N ALA A 64 -22.46 -10.78 6.63
CA ALA A 64 -23.49 -9.99 5.95
C ALA A 64 -23.99 -8.79 6.77
N ILE A 65 -23.68 -8.75 8.06
CA ILE A 65 -24.14 -7.71 8.99
C ILE A 65 -23.00 -6.72 9.21
N THR A 66 -23.36 -5.45 9.39
CA THR A 66 -22.41 -4.39 9.73
C THR A 66 -21.76 -4.65 11.09
N HIS A 67 -20.45 -4.55 11.14
CA HIS A 67 -19.64 -4.69 12.35
C HIS A 67 -18.74 -3.46 12.54
N THR A 68 -18.00 -3.41 13.64
CA THR A 68 -16.96 -2.41 13.90
C THR A 68 -15.70 -3.08 14.45
N VAL A 69 -14.57 -2.38 14.36
CA VAL A 69 -13.33 -2.67 15.10
C VAL A 69 -13.11 -1.50 16.03
N THR A 70 -13.31 -1.72 17.33
CA THR A 70 -13.17 -0.69 18.35
C THR A 70 -12.28 -1.25 19.46
N PHE A 71 -11.29 -0.48 19.88
CA PHE A 71 -10.41 -0.85 20.99
C PHE A 71 -10.82 -0.15 22.28
N SER A 72 -10.50 -0.79 23.41
CA SER A 72 -10.64 -0.18 24.73
C SER A 72 -9.95 1.20 24.80
N GLY A 73 -10.64 2.18 25.38
CA GLY A 73 -10.22 3.58 25.40
C GLY A 73 -10.67 4.42 24.19
N GLY A 74 -11.27 3.79 23.16
CA GLY A 74 -11.97 4.49 22.07
C GLY A 74 -11.06 5.29 21.12
N THR A 75 -9.74 5.20 21.25
CA THR A 75 -8.77 5.91 20.41
C THR A 75 -8.64 5.32 19.00
N ILE A 76 -9.07 4.07 18.80
CA ILE A 76 -9.06 3.39 17.51
C ILE A 76 -10.46 2.84 17.28
N ASP A 77 -11.12 3.34 16.23
CA ASP A 77 -12.45 2.93 15.80
C ASP A 77 -12.53 2.93 14.27
N SER A 78 -13.08 1.86 13.70
CA SER A 78 -13.23 1.72 12.25
C SER A 78 -14.43 2.48 11.66
N GLY A 79 -15.34 2.94 12.51
CA GLY A 79 -16.72 3.21 12.14
C GLY A 79 -17.45 1.93 11.70
N ALA A 80 -18.66 2.12 11.18
CA ALA A 80 -19.47 1.05 10.61
C ALA A 80 -18.79 0.41 9.39
N MET A 81 -18.49 -0.89 9.48
CA MET A 81 -17.94 -1.70 8.40
C MET A 81 -19.04 -2.59 7.82
N ALA A 82 -19.52 -2.25 6.62
CA ALA A 82 -20.44 -3.12 5.87
C ALA A 82 -19.71 -4.40 5.40
N GLN A 83 -20.46 -5.36 4.85
CA GLN A 83 -19.88 -6.57 4.29
C GLN A 83 -18.82 -6.23 3.23
N GLY A 84 -17.65 -6.86 3.32
CA GLY A 84 -16.51 -6.65 2.44
C GLY A 84 -15.67 -5.41 2.76
N SER A 85 -16.10 -4.54 3.67
CA SER A 85 -15.32 -3.37 4.08
C SER A 85 -14.03 -3.76 4.78
N LEU A 86 -12.99 -2.93 4.56
CA LEU A 86 -11.66 -3.10 5.13
C LEU A 86 -11.32 -1.92 6.03
N PHE A 87 -10.72 -2.23 7.18
CA PHE A 87 -10.14 -1.26 8.10
C PHE A 87 -8.68 -1.66 8.36
N SER A 88 -7.79 -0.69 8.52
CA SER A 88 -6.38 -0.98 8.81
C SER A 88 -5.82 0.00 9.81
N HIS A 89 -4.99 -0.51 10.73
CA HIS A 89 -4.33 0.30 11.74
C HIS A 89 -2.87 -0.14 11.91
N THR A 90 -1.96 0.82 12.00
CA THR A 90 -0.54 0.58 12.25
C THR A 90 -0.23 0.80 13.72
N PHE A 91 0.20 -0.26 14.41
CA PHE A 91 0.55 -0.20 15.82
C PHE A 91 2.00 0.22 15.97
N THR A 92 2.26 1.47 16.35
CA THR A 92 3.62 1.99 16.57
C THR A 92 4.08 1.90 18.03
N THR A 93 3.14 1.77 18.96
CA THR A 93 3.43 1.65 20.40
C THR A 93 3.32 0.17 20.81
N PRO A 94 4.34 -0.39 21.49
CA PRO A 94 4.21 -1.73 22.07
C PRO A 94 3.13 -1.76 23.16
N GLY A 95 2.30 -2.80 23.17
CA GLY A 95 1.25 -2.95 24.16
C GLY A 95 0.28 -4.08 23.85
N THR A 96 -0.68 -4.29 24.75
CA THR A 96 -1.85 -5.15 24.52
C THR A 96 -3.06 -4.27 24.34
N TYR A 97 -3.82 -4.53 23.29
CA TYR A 97 -4.99 -3.75 22.89
C TYR A 97 -6.22 -4.66 22.90
N PRO A 98 -6.98 -4.71 24.01
CA PRO A 98 -8.23 -5.46 24.08
C PRO A 98 -9.41 -4.68 23.50
#